data_AF-A0A8B6Y5M0-F1
#
_entry.id   AF-A0A8B6Y5M0-F1
#
_cell.length_a   1.000
_cell.length_b   1.000
_cell.length_c   1.000
_cell.angle_alpha   90.00
_cell.angle_beta   90.00
_cell.angle_gamma   90.00
#
_symmetry.space_group_name_H-M   'P 1'
#
loop_
_entity.id
_entity.type
_entity.pdbx_description
1 polymer ?
#
loop_
_entity_poly.entity_id
_entity_poly.type
_entity_poly.pdbx_seq_one_letter_code
_entity_poly.pdbx_strand_id
1 'polypeptide(L)'
;MKDQLLHEIIEPVLNEAKDHGQVHYLPHRPVLRDEKITSKVRIVFDASSAVGGPSLNECLYAEPSLTTSFYGVLLRFRSQKIAFIADIEKAFLEIVLSPLDHDNVRFL
;
A
#
# COMPACT_ATOMS: atom_id res chain seq x y z
N MET A 1 -1.89 13.50 1.68
CA MET A 1 -1.37 13.87 0.35
C MET A 1 -0.27 14.92 0.40
N LYS A 2 -0.46 16.15 0.92
CA LYS A 2 0.66 17.12 1.05
C LYS A 2 1.88 16.56 1.80
N ASP A 3 1.62 15.87 2.92
CA ASP A 3 2.63 15.14 3.69
C ASP A 3 3.33 14.05 2.87
N GLN A 4 2.57 13.28 2.09
CA GLN A 4 3.12 12.23 1.23
C GLN A 4 3.97 12.76 0.07
N LEU A 5 3.60 13.93 -0.49
CA LEU A 5 4.42 14.63 -1.49
C LEU A 5 5.74 15.11 -0.88
N LEU A 6 5.70 15.67 0.33
CA LEU A 6 6.90 16.15 1.03
C LEU A 6 7.89 15.01 1.33
N HIS A 7 7.35 13.83 1.65
CA HIS A 7 8.13 12.63 1.93
C HIS A 7 8.46 11.79 0.68
N GLU A 8 8.20 12.31 -0.53
CA GLU A 8 8.46 11.62 -1.81
C GLU A 8 7.79 10.24 -1.93
N ILE A 9 6.70 10.02 -1.18
CA ILE A 9 5.89 8.79 -1.23
C ILE A 9 5.01 8.76 -2.49
N ILE A 10 4.60 9.95 -2.95
CA ILE A 10 3.82 10.14 -4.17
C ILE A 10 4.44 11.28 -4.98
N GLU A 11 4.22 11.25 -6.29
CA GLU A 11 4.69 12.28 -7.22
C GLU A 11 3.55 12.75 -8.14
N PRO A 12 3.58 14.02 -8.61
CA PRO A 12 2.65 14.47 -9.62
C PRO A 12 2.97 13.83 -10.97
N VAL A 13 1.94 13.42 -11.71
CA VAL A 13 2.09 12.94 -13.08
C VAL A 13 2.33 14.14 -14.00
N LEU A 14 3.56 14.31 -14.48
CA LEU A 14 3.97 15.49 -15.26
C LEU A 14 3.59 15.44 -16.75
N ASN A 15 3.45 14.24 -17.33
CA ASN A 15 3.09 14.05 -18.74
C ASN A 15 2.00 12.99 -18.89
N GLU A 16 0.74 13.40 -19.07
CA GLU A 16 -0.35 12.48 -19.43
C GLU A 16 -0.13 11.82 -20.81
N ALA A 17 0.68 12.43 -21.67
CA ALA A 17 0.90 12.04 -23.07
C ALA A 17 2.11 11.13 -23.32
N LYS A 18 2.64 10.43 -22.30
CA LYS A 18 3.71 9.45 -22.53
C LYS A 18 3.10 8.12 -23.01
N ASP A 19 3.45 7.76 -24.24
CA ASP A 19 3.15 6.50 -24.95
C ASP A 19 3.88 5.29 -24.34
N HIS A 20 3.80 5.13 -23.02
CA HIS A 20 4.58 4.14 -22.27
C HIS A 20 3.65 3.25 -21.46
N GLY A 21 3.06 2.25 -22.11
CA GLY A 21 2.50 1.08 -21.45
C GLY A 21 1.10 1.24 -20.85
N GLN A 22 0.80 0.38 -19.88
CA GLN A 22 -0.52 0.23 -19.27
C GLN A 22 -0.70 1.27 -18.15
N VAL A 23 -1.76 2.07 -18.22
CA VAL A 23 -2.12 3.06 -17.20
C VAL A 23 -3.36 2.59 -16.46
N HIS A 24 -3.32 2.62 -15.13
CA HIS A 24 -4.44 2.23 -14.29
C HIS A 24 -4.66 3.25 -13.16
N TYR A 25 -5.91 3.64 -12.96
CA TYR A 25 -6.32 4.57 -11.91
C TYR A 25 -7.07 3.82 -10.80
N LEU A 26 -6.54 3.89 -9.59
CA LEU A 26 -7.15 3.36 -8.38
C LEU A 26 -8.24 4.31 -7.89
N PRO A 27 -9.51 3.86 -7.85
CA PRO A 27 -10.53 4.56 -7.10
C PRO A 27 -10.09 4.67 -5.65
N HIS A 28 -10.38 5.80 -5.02
CA HIS A 28 -10.07 6.00 -3.62
C HIS A 28 -11.23 6.67 -2.90
N ARG A 29 -11.31 6.42 -1.59
CA ARG A 29 -12.33 7.04 -0.74
C ARG A 29 -11.78 7.38 0.64
N PRO A 30 -12.29 8.45 1.27
CA PRO A 30 -11.97 8.73 2.67
C PRO A 30 -12.72 7.76 3.58
N VAL A 31 -12.01 7.22 4.56
CA VAL A 31 -12.58 6.47 5.68
C VAL A 31 -12.32 7.26 6.95
N LEU A 32 -13.41 7.71 7.59
CA LEU A 32 -13.35 8.41 8.86
C LEU A 32 -13.08 7.42 9.99
N ARG A 33 -12.21 7.81 10.92
CA ARG A 33 -11.82 7.03 12.08
C ARG A 33 -11.99 7.89 13.32
N ASP A 34 -13.21 7.94 13.82
CA ASP A 34 -13.58 8.81 14.93
C ASP A 34 -12.82 8.48 16.22
N GLU A 35 -12.37 7.22 16.36
CA GLU A 35 -11.60 6.73 17.50
C GLU A 35 -10.12 7.14 17.49
N LYS A 36 -9.57 7.60 16.36
CA LYS A 36 -8.15 7.99 16.27
C LYS A 36 -7.95 9.50 16.42
N ILE A 37 -7.15 9.89 17.41
CA ILE A 37 -6.84 11.29 17.73
C ILE A 37 -5.99 11.94 16.62
N THR A 38 -4.99 11.23 16.09
CA THR A 38 -3.95 11.79 15.19
C THR A 38 -4.23 11.58 13.70
N SER A 39 -5.08 10.62 13.32
CA SER A 39 -5.39 10.26 11.92
C SER A 39 -6.88 10.00 11.72
N LYS A 40 -7.67 11.06 11.87
CA LYS A 40 -9.14 11.02 11.76
C LYS A 40 -9.65 10.61 10.37
N VAL A 41 -8.82 10.75 9.32
CA VAL A 41 -9.16 10.36 7.95
C VAL A 41 -8.05 9.47 7.39
N ARG A 42 -8.41 8.30 6.88
CA ARG A 42 -7.52 7.45 6.06
C ARG A 42 -8.06 7.41 4.63
N ILE A 43 -7.18 7.60 3.65
CA ILE A 43 -7.50 7.34 2.24
C ILE A 43 -7.32 5.85 2.00
N VAL A 44 -8.33 5.20 1.43
CA VAL A 44 -8.30 3.80 1.02
C VAL A 44 -8.39 3.74 -0.50
N PHE A 45 -7.41 3.11 -1.12
CA PHE A 45 -7.38 2.81 -2.55
C PHE A 45 -8.00 1.43 -2.79
N ASP A 46 -8.85 1.33 -3.81
CA ASP A 46 -9.53 0.10 -4.20
C ASP A 46 -8.85 -0.55 -5.40
N ALA A 47 -7.91 -1.45 -5.13
CA ALA A 47 -7.22 -2.24 -6.15
C ALA A 47 -8.04 -3.43 -6.68
N SER A 48 -9.25 -3.65 -6.15
CA SER A 48 -10.18 -4.71 -6.60
C SER A 48 -11.23 -4.23 -7.59
N SER A 49 -11.34 -2.90 -7.76
CA SER A 49 -12.25 -2.32 -8.73
C SER A 49 -11.83 -2.66 -10.16
N ALA A 50 -12.75 -3.25 -10.93
CA ALA A 50 -12.58 -3.57 -12.34
C ALA A 50 -13.51 -2.66 -13.16
N VAL A 51 -12.94 -1.77 -13.99
CA VAL A 51 -13.72 -0.87 -14.87
C VAL A 51 -13.18 -0.99 -16.29
N GLY A 52 -13.91 -1.71 -17.15
CA GLY A 52 -13.51 -1.90 -18.55
C GLY A 52 -12.32 -2.84 -18.78
N GLY A 53 -11.90 -3.60 -17.76
CA GLY A 53 -10.78 -4.54 -17.79
C GLY A 53 -10.60 -5.22 -16.42
N PRO A 54 -9.62 -6.12 -16.28
CA PRO A 54 -9.30 -6.75 -15.00
C PRO A 54 -8.85 -5.70 -13.97
N SER A 55 -9.10 -5.97 -12.70
CA SER A 55 -8.60 -5.17 -11.58
C SER A 55 -7.08 -5.31 -11.42
N LEU A 56 -6.44 -4.36 -10.74
CA LEU A 56 -5.01 -4.44 -10.44
C LEU A 56 -4.67 -5.76 -9.71
N ASN A 57 -5.48 -6.17 -8.74
CA ASN A 57 -5.28 -7.42 -8.00
C ASN A 57 -5.31 -8.67 -8.88
N GLU A 58 -6.09 -8.68 -9.97
CA GLU A 58 -6.17 -9.81 -10.90
C GLU A 58 -4.96 -9.86 -11.85
N CYS A 59 -4.32 -8.72 -12.09
CA CYS A 59 -3.11 -8.62 -12.91
C CYS A 59 -1.82 -8.95 -12.15
N LEU A 60 -1.85 -8.92 -10.81
CA LEU A 60 -0.69 -9.19 -9.98
C LEU A 60 -0.47 -10.70 -9.81
N TYR A 61 0.75 -11.15 -10.09
CA TYR A 61 1.15 -12.52 -9.80
C TYR A 61 1.31 -12.72 -8.29
N ALA A 62 0.49 -13.60 -7.71
CA ALA A 62 0.56 -13.94 -6.30
C ALA A 62 1.69 -14.94 -6.04
N GLU A 63 2.79 -14.46 -5.46
CA GLU A 63 3.83 -15.35 -4.93
C GLU A 63 3.35 -16.11 -3.67
N PRO A 64 3.97 -17.26 -3.36
CA PRO A 64 3.76 -17.93 -2.09
C PRO A 64 3.97 -16.97 -0.92
N SER A 65 3.12 -17.08 0.10
CA SER A 65 3.20 -16.17 1.24
C SER A 65 4.56 -16.25 1.94
N LEU A 66 5.27 -15.12 1.97
CA LEU A 66 6.52 -14.94 2.72
C LEU A 66 6.27 -14.68 4.22
N THR A 67 5.00 -14.60 4.65
CA THR A 67 4.67 -14.37 6.06
C THR A 67 5.09 -15.57 6.89
N THR A 68 5.79 -15.32 8.00
CA THR A 68 6.15 -16.40 8.93
C THR A 68 4.88 -17.00 9.56
N SER A 69 4.88 -18.33 9.74
CA SER A 69 3.79 -19.03 10.43
C SER A 69 3.45 -18.37 11.76
N PHE A 70 2.18 -17.98 11.93
CA PHE A 70 1.67 -17.36 13.15
C PHE A 70 1.96 -18.22 14.38
N TYR A 71 1.76 -19.54 14.27
CA TYR A 71 2.09 -20.49 15.34
C TYR A 71 3.58 -20.47 15.69
N GLY A 72 4.44 -20.42 14.68
CA GLY A 72 5.88 -20.31 14.89
C GLY A 72 6.29 -19.03 15.59
N VAL A 73 5.65 -17.90 15.24
CA VAL A 73 5.86 -16.61 15.91
C VAL A 73 5.42 -16.69 17.38
N LEU A 74 4.23 -17.20 17.67
CA LEU A 74 3.72 -17.33 19.03
C LEU A 74 4.56 -18.26 19.90
N LEU A 75 4.99 -19.40 19.37
CA LEU A 75 5.83 -20.35 20.11
C LEU A 75 7.18 -19.73 20.49
N ARG A 76 7.84 -19.03 19.55
CA ARG A 76 9.10 -18.31 19.84
C ARG A 76 8.88 -17.17 20.83
N PHE A 77 7.81 -16.41 20.67
CA PHE A 77 7.46 -15.32 21.58
C PHE A 77 7.28 -15.80 23.03
N ARG A 78 6.70 -17.00 23.21
CA ARG A 78 6.49 -17.62 24.53
C ARG A 78 7.70 -18.39 25.06
N SER A 79 8.73 -18.62 24.26
CA SER A 79 9.89 -19.43 24.64
C SER A 79 10.85 -18.70 25.59
N GLN A 80 10.79 -17.38 25.65
CA GLN A 80 11.68 -16.55 26.46
C GLN A 80 10.89 -15.84 27.58
N LYS A 81 11.58 -15.52 28.69
CA LYS A 81 10.97 -14.85 29.85
C LYS A 81 10.59 -13.39 29.58
N ILE A 82 11.26 -12.75 28.63
CA ILE A 82 11.11 -11.35 28.29
C ILE A 82 10.91 -11.28 26.77
N ALA A 83 9.94 -10.49 26.34
CA ALA A 83 9.66 -10.28 24.93
C ALA A 83 9.49 -8.77 24.66
N PHE A 84 9.96 -8.34 23.49
CA PHE A 84 9.78 -6.99 22.99
C PHE A 84 8.74 -7.00 21.87
N ILE A 85 7.89 -5.98 21.88
CA ILE A 85 6.92 -5.72 20.82
C ILE A 85 7.15 -4.31 20.32
N ALA A 86 7.14 -4.16 19.00
CA ALA A 86 7.19 -2.87 18.34
C ALA A 86 6.32 -2.94 17.09
N ASP A 87 5.67 -1.84 16.77
CA ASP A 87 4.97 -1.65 15.50
C ASP A 87 5.79 -0.67 14.66
N ILE A 88 6.04 -1.01 13.40
CA ILE A 88 6.77 -0.14 12.48
C ILE A 88 5.73 0.73 11.78
N GLU A 89 5.70 2.00 12.16
CA GLU A 89 4.80 2.97 11.53
C GLU A 89 5.07 3.03 10.02
N LYS A 90 4.01 2.93 9.21
CA LYS A 90 4.07 3.08 7.74
C LYS A 90 5.07 2.15 7.03
N ALA A 91 5.35 0.95 7.56
CA ALA A 91 6.36 0.02 7.02
C ALA A 91 6.33 -0.21 5.50
N PHE A 92 5.15 -0.28 4.86
CA PHE A 92 5.06 -0.45 3.41
C PHE A 92 5.54 0.76 2.59
N LEU A 93 5.52 1.96 3.17
CA LEU A 93 5.97 3.18 2.50
C LEU A 93 7.50 3.30 2.50
N GLU A 94 8.20 2.46 3.25
CA GLU A 94 9.67 2.33 3.22
C GLU A 94 10.15 1.48 2.03
N ILE A 95 9.23 0.91 1.25
CA ILE A 95 9.54 0.14 0.03
C ILE A 95 9.20 0.99 -1.18
N VAL A 96 10.20 1.24 -2.02
CA VAL A 96 10.05 2.03 -3.26
C VAL A 96 9.52 1.12 -4.37
N LEU A 97 8.52 1.60 -5.10
CA LEU A 97 8.03 0.93 -6.30
C LEU A 97 9.00 1.12 -7.47
N SER A 98 9.05 0.15 -8.37
CA SER A 98 9.78 0.32 -9.61
C SER A 98 9.18 1.48 -10.41
N PRO A 99 9.99 2.39 -10.98
CA PRO A 99 9.47 3.48 -11.82
C PRO A 99 8.63 3.01 -13.02
N LEU A 100 8.82 1.76 -13.44
CA LEU A 100 8.03 1.14 -14.52
C LEU A 100 6.59 0.81 -14.10
N ASP A 101 6.33 0.70 -12.79
CA ASP A 101 5.04 0.30 -12.24
C ASP A 101 4.23 1.47 -11.66
N HIS A 102 4.80 2.69 -11.61
CA HIS A 102 4.13 3.87 -11.05
C HIS A 102 2.79 4.16 -11.74
N ASP A 103 2.71 3.89 -13.05
CA ASP A 103 1.52 4.14 -13.86
C ASP A 103 0.37 3.16 -13.60
N ASN A 104 0.63 2.04 -12.90
CA ASN A 104 -0.38 1.06 -12.51
C ASN A 104 -1.11 1.45 -11.20
N VAL A 105 -0.57 2.42 -10.46
CA VAL A 105 -1.07 2.82 -9.12
C VAL A 105 -1.48 4.30 -9.05
N ARG A 106 -1.79 4.92 -10.20
CA ARG A 106 -2.25 6.32 -10.25
C ARG A 106 -3.59 6.48 -9.53
N PHE A 107 -3.91 7.71 -9.14
CA PHE A 107 -5.19 8.08 -8.54
C PHE A 107 -5.51 9.54 -8.88
N LEU A 108 -6.79 9.91 -8.77
CA LEU A 108 -7.29 11.28 -9.00
C LEU A 108 -7.40 12.10 -7.72
#